data_AF-A0A7J2NMW0-F1
#
_entry.id   AF-A0A7J2NMW0-F1
#
_cell.length_a   1.000
_cell.length_b   1.000
_cell.length_c   1.000
_cell.angle_alpha   90.00
_cell.angle_beta   90.00
_cell.angle_gamma   90.00
#
_symmetry.space_group_name_H-M   'P 1'
#
loop_
_entity.id
_entity.type
_entity.pdbx_description
1 polymer ?
#
loop_
_entity_poly.entity_id
_entity_poly.type
_entity_poly.pdbx_seq_one_letter_code
_entity_poly.pdbx_strand_id
1 'polypeptide(L)'
;MAANIYIPKKYEVPKDRLKRMENFGAKVHFVDGYYEDAVAYSSQQAIENHWFDANPGVNEVPELSLAAYGEISCEIYRDLRRVPNYVFCPVGNGTTLAGIYAGFKKLYLSGKTMTVPKMVATSTRRGNPVIKSFKENKRTIVDLKPEEVKESKVNEPLTNWHAFDGQLALDAIYESGGFAEYASDTKMMEFSKLIRSEEGLSVLPAAASTLAVMQTLGREGFIVKGTFVAILTGRDFD
;
A
#
# COMPACT_ATOMS: atom_id res chain seq x y z
N MET A 1 -4.68 26.47 5.61
CA MET A 1 -4.74 26.48 4.14
C MET A 1 -5.62 25.32 3.70
N ALA A 2 -6.40 25.46 2.63
CA ALA A 2 -7.20 24.36 2.11
C ALA A 2 -6.30 23.36 1.35
N ALA A 3 -6.53 22.07 1.52
CA ALA A 3 -5.89 21.04 0.70
C ALA A 3 -6.53 21.02 -0.70
N ASN A 4 -5.72 20.99 -1.76
CA ASN A 4 -6.21 20.80 -3.12
C ASN A 4 -5.99 19.34 -3.52
N ILE A 5 -7.08 18.63 -3.84
CA ILE A 5 -7.07 17.20 -4.17
C ILE A 5 -7.44 17.06 -5.64
N TYR A 6 -6.59 16.40 -6.43
CA TYR A 6 -6.81 16.19 -7.85
C TYR A 6 -7.11 14.71 -8.10
N ILE A 7 -8.24 14.44 -8.77
CA ILE A 7 -8.76 13.09 -8.97
C ILE A 7 -9.04 12.88 -10.45
N PRO A 8 -8.63 11.75 -11.06
CA PRO A 8 -9.00 11.44 -12.43
C PRO A 8 -10.53 11.40 -12.63
N LYS A 9 -11.08 12.02 -13.67
CA LYS A 9 -12.53 12.02 -13.97
C LYS A 9 -13.12 10.63 -14.15
N LYS A 10 -12.30 9.67 -14.60
CA LYS A 10 -12.71 8.28 -14.80
C LYS A 10 -12.85 7.53 -13.47
N TYR A 11 -12.26 8.04 -12.40
CA TYR A 11 -12.35 7.42 -11.09
C TYR A 11 -13.73 7.70 -10.45
N GLU A 12 -14.46 6.64 -10.16
CA GLU A 12 -15.77 6.73 -9.51
C GLU A 12 -15.60 6.91 -8.00
N VAL A 13 -15.37 8.16 -7.57
CA VAL A 13 -15.26 8.50 -6.14
C VAL A 13 -16.59 8.21 -5.44
N PRO A 14 -16.61 7.37 -4.38
CA PRO A 14 -17.80 7.19 -3.56
C PRO A 14 -18.27 8.54 -3.00
N LYS A 15 -19.59 8.83 -3.10
CA LYS A 15 -20.17 10.14 -2.73
C LYS A 15 -19.87 10.55 -1.28
N ASP A 16 -19.86 9.56 -0.39
CA ASP A 16 -19.52 9.73 1.01
C ASP A 16 -18.04 10.11 1.21
N ARG A 17 -17.13 9.54 0.42
CA ARG A 17 -15.70 9.90 0.44
C ARG A 17 -15.49 11.34 -0.04
N LEU A 18 -16.16 11.74 -1.12
CA LEU A 18 -16.12 13.11 -1.62
C LEU A 18 -16.62 14.11 -0.56
N LYS A 19 -17.78 13.83 0.02
CA LYS A 19 -18.36 14.67 1.09
C LYS A 19 -17.44 14.76 2.31
N ARG A 20 -16.77 13.67 2.69
CA ARG A 20 -15.78 13.67 3.78
C ARG A 20 -14.61 14.62 3.46
N MET A 21 -14.04 14.55 2.26
CA MET A 21 -12.96 15.47 1.84
C MET A 21 -13.40 16.94 1.94
N GLU A 22 -14.57 17.26 1.41
CA GLU A 22 -15.13 18.62 1.43
C GLU A 22 -15.43 19.10 2.87
N ASN A 23 -15.94 18.23 3.74
CA ASN A 23 -16.18 18.54 5.15
C ASN A 23 -14.88 18.87 5.92
N PHE A 24 -13.75 18.28 5.52
CA PHE A 24 -12.42 18.64 6.06
C PHE A 24 -11.85 19.93 5.43
N GLY A 25 -12.59 20.60 4.55
CA GLY A 25 -12.19 21.85 3.90
C GLY A 25 -11.30 21.67 2.67
N ALA A 26 -11.24 20.46 2.09
CA ALA A 26 -10.51 20.23 0.87
C ALA A 26 -11.26 20.78 -0.36
N LYS A 27 -10.50 21.27 -1.35
CA LYS A 27 -10.98 21.61 -2.68
C LYS A 27 -10.68 20.45 -3.63
N VAL A 28 -11.72 19.82 -4.16
CA VAL A 28 -11.57 18.65 -5.03
C VAL A 28 -11.70 19.09 -6.49
N HIS A 29 -10.71 18.69 -7.30
CA HIS A 29 -10.60 19.01 -8.71
C HIS A 29 -10.57 17.72 -9.53
N PHE A 30 -11.38 17.64 -10.58
CA PHE A 30 -11.38 16.46 -11.46
C PHE A 30 -10.60 16.73 -12.74
N VAL A 31 -9.62 15.88 -13.03
CA VAL A 31 -8.68 16.03 -14.15
C VAL A 31 -8.78 14.87 -15.14
N ASP A 32 -8.40 15.10 -16.39
CA ASP A 32 -8.37 14.04 -17.40
C ASP A 32 -7.12 13.15 -17.23
N GLY A 33 -7.21 11.88 -17.63
CA GLY A 33 -6.10 10.93 -17.58
C GLY A 33 -6.27 9.81 -16.54
N TYR A 34 -5.16 9.20 -16.16
CA TYR A 34 -4.99 8.18 -15.13
C TYR A 34 -4.52 8.80 -13.81
N TYR A 35 -4.37 7.98 -12.75
CA TYR A 35 -3.87 8.40 -11.45
C TYR A 35 -2.56 9.20 -11.54
N GLU A 36 -1.62 8.70 -12.32
CA GLU A 36 -0.29 9.28 -12.52
C GLU A 36 -0.35 10.63 -13.25
N ASP A 37 -1.30 10.82 -14.16
CA ASP A 37 -1.53 12.12 -14.80
C ASP A 37 -2.05 13.15 -13.78
N ALA A 38 -2.90 12.72 -12.84
CA ALA A 38 -3.37 13.57 -11.74
C ALA A 38 -2.24 13.92 -10.76
N VAL A 39 -1.34 12.99 -10.48
CA VAL A 39 -0.11 13.25 -9.70
C VAL A 39 0.74 14.31 -10.41
N ALA A 40 1.08 14.10 -11.68
CA ALA A 40 1.90 15.05 -12.45
C ALA A 40 1.27 16.45 -12.51
N TYR A 41 -0.04 16.53 -12.74
CA TYR A 41 -0.77 17.79 -12.78
C TYR A 41 -0.78 18.48 -11.41
N SER A 42 -1.07 17.75 -10.34
CA SER A 42 -1.10 18.33 -8.98
C SER A 42 0.28 18.78 -8.49
N SER A 43 1.35 18.08 -8.85
CA SER A 43 2.73 18.53 -8.60
C SER A 43 3.05 19.83 -9.34
N GLN A 44 2.64 19.96 -10.60
CA GLN A 44 2.79 21.23 -11.34
C GLN A 44 2.03 22.38 -10.66
N GLN A 45 0.81 22.13 -10.20
CA GLN A 45 0.01 23.12 -9.45
C GLN A 45 0.67 23.48 -8.12
N ALA A 46 1.29 22.53 -7.43
CA ALA A 46 2.02 22.80 -6.19
C ALA A 46 3.21 23.73 -6.42
N ILE A 47 3.96 23.53 -7.52
CA ILE A 47 5.08 24.42 -7.91
C ILE A 47 4.57 25.83 -8.22
N GLU A 48 3.57 25.96 -9.09
CA GLU A 48 3.03 27.26 -9.54
C GLU A 48 2.45 28.10 -8.41
N ASN A 49 1.86 27.44 -7.41
CA ASN A 49 1.19 28.12 -6.30
C ASN A 49 2.00 28.13 -5.00
N HIS A 50 3.25 27.64 -5.03
CA HIS A 50 4.12 27.49 -3.86
C HIS A 50 3.46 26.70 -2.71
N TRP A 51 2.77 25.61 -3.04
CA TRP A 51 2.20 24.68 -2.07
C TRP A 51 3.17 23.55 -1.75
N PHE A 52 2.97 22.94 -0.58
CA PHE A 52 3.61 21.67 -0.26
C PHE A 52 2.99 20.56 -1.12
N ASP A 53 3.83 19.88 -1.91
CA ASP A 53 3.42 18.72 -2.68
C ASP A 53 3.43 17.48 -1.78
N ALA A 54 2.27 16.85 -1.61
CA ALA A 54 2.07 15.69 -0.76
C ALA A 54 2.02 14.36 -1.54
N ASN A 55 2.33 14.37 -2.83
CA ASN A 55 2.34 13.16 -3.66
C ASN A 55 3.50 12.21 -3.28
N PRO A 56 3.36 10.90 -3.52
CA PRO A 56 4.47 9.97 -3.34
C PRO A 56 5.59 10.24 -4.37
N GLY A 57 6.84 9.92 -4.00
CA GLY A 57 8.00 10.04 -4.90
C GLY A 57 8.52 11.46 -5.19
N VAL A 58 7.98 12.51 -4.54
CA VAL A 58 8.41 13.91 -4.77
C VAL A 58 9.09 14.50 -3.54
N ASN A 59 10.14 15.31 -3.76
CA ASN A 59 10.86 16.05 -2.72
C ASN A 59 11.23 15.16 -1.50
N GLU A 60 11.05 15.66 -0.27
CA GLU A 60 11.30 14.93 0.98
C GLU A 60 10.12 14.02 1.40
N VAL A 61 9.04 13.92 0.60
CA VAL A 61 7.85 13.12 0.95
C VAL A 61 8.18 11.64 1.15
N PRO A 62 9.03 10.99 0.33
CA PRO A 62 9.43 9.61 0.58
C PRO A 62 10.07 9.43 1.96
N GLU A 63 11.02 10.29 2.34
CA GLU A 63 11.71 10.20 3.63
C GLU A 63 10.75 10.39 4.81
N LEU A 64 9.88 11.39 4.74
CA LEU A 64 8.84 11.65 5.74
C LEU A 64 7.87 10.46 5.85
N SER A 65 7.46 9.90 4.71
CA SER A 65 6.54 8.77 4.65
C SER A 65 7.17 7.50 5.21
N LEU A 66 8.44 7.23 4.91
CA LEU A 66 9.17 6.09 5.47
C LEU A 66 9.28 6.21 6.99
N ALA A 67 9.56 7.41 7.51
CA ALA A 67 9.61 7.65 8.95
C ALA A 67 8.24 7.44 9.60
N ALA A 68 7.17 7.99 9.00
CA ALA A 68 5.80 7.88 9.52
C ALA A 68 5.29 6.44 9.50
N TYR A 69 5.36 5.74 8.37
CA TYR A 69 4.93 4.34 8.27
C TYR A 69 5.85 3.39 9.05
N GLY A 70 7.11 3.77 9.30
CA GLY A 70 8.03 3.01 10.15
C GLY A 70 7.59 2.92 11.61
N GLU A 71 6.76 3.83 12.10
CA GLU A 71 6.19 3.74 13.45
C GLU A 71 5.28 2.53 13.62
N ILE A 72 4.62 2.05 12.55
CA ILE A 72 3.85 0.79 12.58
C ILE A 72 4.75 -0.38 13.03
N SER A 73 6.02 -0.39 12.62
CA SER A 73 6.98 -1.42 13.03
C SER A 73 7.37 -1.30 14.49
N CYS A 74 7.50 -0.06 15.00
CA CYS A 74 7.71 0.21 16.42
C CYS A 74 6.54 -0.32 17.25
N GLU A 75 5.30 -0.09 16.80
CA GLU A 75 4.08 -0.58 17.45
C GLU A 75 4.01 -2.11 17.44
N ILE A 76 4.22 -2.74 16.28
CA ILE A 76 4.25 -4.21 16.17
C ILE A 76 5.30 -4.80 17.13
N TYR A 77 6.51 -4.26 17.14
CA TYR A 77 7.57 -4.76 18.02
C TYR A 77 7.25 -4.53 19.50
N ARG A 78 6.68 -3.37 19.85
CA ARG A 78 6.27 -3.06 21.22
C ARG A 78 5.19 -4.03 21.71
N ASP A 79 4.22 -4.35 20.87
CA ASP A 79 3.06 -5.14 21.28
C ASP A 79 3.39 -6.64 21.29
N LEU A 80 4.14 -7.13 20.30
CA LEU A 80 4.57 -8.54 20.24
C LEU A 80 5.78 -8.85 21.13
N ARG A 81 6.55 -7.83 21.53
CA ARG A 81 7.86 -7.97 22.23
C ARG A 81 8.88 -8.81 21.49
N ARG A 82 8.68 -9.03 20.20
CA ARG A 82 9.56 -9.77 19.28
C ARG A 82 9.29 -9.34 17.84
N VAL A 83 10.24 -9.62 16.96
CA VAL A 83 10.04 -9.45 15.52
C VAL A 83 9.19 -10.61 15.00
N PRO A 84 8.08 -10.34 14.26
CA PRO A 84 7.33 -11.41 13.62
C PRO A 84 8.17 -12.07 12.51
N ASN A 85 7.82 -13.29 12.13
CA ASN A 85 8.47 -13.98 11.02
C ASN A 85 8.10 -13.35 9.68
N TYR A 86 6.85 -12.90 9.54
CA TYR A 86 6.30 -12.31 8.32
C TYR A 86 5.47 -11.08 8.62
N VAL A 87 5.53 -10.09 7.75
CA VAL A 87 4.60 -8.95 7.72
C VAL A 87 3.99 -8.87 6.32
N PHE A 88 2.69 -9.14 6.23
CA PHE A 88 1.91 -9.01 5.01
C PHE A 88 1.37 -7.59 4.91
N CYS A 89 1.65 -6.91 3.79
CA CYS A 89 1.21 -5.54 3.56
C CYS A 89 0.57 -5.40 2.18
N PRO A 90 -0.60 -4.73 2.07
CA PRO A 90 -1.12 -4.29 0.78
C PRO A 90 -0.14 -3.31 0.11
N VAL A 91 0.00 -3.40 -1.22
CA VAL A 91 0.90 -2.54 -2.00
C VAL A 91 0.16 -1.90 -3.17
N GLY A 92 0.10 -0.56 -3.17
CA GLY A 92 -0.13 0.31 -4.33
C GLY A 92 1.21 0.92 -4.77
N ASN A 93 1.48 2.18 -4.39
CA ASN A 93 2.76 2.86 -4.67
C ASN A 93 4.00 2.25 -4.00
N GLY A 94 3.85 1.45 -2.94
CA GLY A 94 4.96 0.81 -2.23
C GLY A 94 5.39 1.48 -0.92
N THR A 95 5.01 2.74 -0.71
CA THR A 95 5.46 3.59 0.41
C THR A 95 5.23 2.95 1.79
N THR A 96 4.04 2.40 2.05
CA THR A 96 3.71 1.79 3.35
C THR A 96 4.57 0.56 3.64
N LEU A 97 4.74 -0.35 2.67
CA LEU A 97 5.58 -1.54 2.85
C LEU A 97 7.04 -1.15 3.07
N ALA A 98 7.54 -0.20 2.27
CA ALA A 98 8.90 0.31 2.41
C ALA A 98 9.12 0.96 3.78
N GLY A 99 8.17 1.77 4.26
CA GLY A 99 8.27 2.44 5.56
C GLY A 99 8.26 1.46 6.73
N ILE A 100 7.34 0.49 6.71
CA ILE A 100 7.32 -0.60 7.71
C ILE A 100 8.67 -1.32 7.72
N TYR A 101 9.20 -1.70 6.55
CA TYR A 101 10.51 -2.35 6.49
C TYR A 101 11.64 -1.46 7.04
N ALA A 102 11.65 -0.17 6.69
CA ALA A 102 12.61 0.80 7.21
C ALA A 102 12.54 0.92 8.74
N GLY A 103 11.34 0.89 9.33
CA GLY A 103 11.16 0.85 10.78
C GLY A 103 11.78 -0.39 11.44
N PHE A 104 11.57 -1.57 10.87
CA PHE A 104 12.23 -2.80 11.35
C PHE A 104 13.74 -2.77 11.15
N LYS A 105 14.22 -2.26 10.01
CA LYS A 105 15.65 -2.09 9.72
C LYS A 105 16.29 -1.14 10.73
N LYS A 106 15.62 -0.06 11.12
CA LYS A 106 16.07 0.86 12.19
C LYS A 106 16.17 0.15 13.55
N LEU A 107 15.16 -0.66 13.92
CA LEU A 107 15.20 -1.46 15.15
C LEU A 107 16.40 -2.43 15.14
N TYR A 108 16.64 -3.10 14.03
CA TYR A 108 17.78 -4.00 13.83
C TYR A 108 19.13 -3.28 13.93
N LEU A 109 19.31 -2.20 13.19
CA LEU A 109 20.54 -1.41 13.20
C LEU A 109 20.84 -0.78 14.57
N SER A 110 19.80 -0.49 15.36
CA SER A 110 19.96 0.00 16.74
C SER A 110 20.28 -1.10 17.77
N GLY A 111 20.36 -2.37 17.35
CA GLY A 111 20.60 -3.52 18.23
C GLY A 111 19.40 -3.92 19.10
N LYS A 112 18.21 -3.34 18.89
CA LYS A 112 16.99 -3.73 19.60
C LYS A 112 16.44 -5.08 19.15
N THR A 113 16.77 -5.49 17.93
CA THR A 113 16.39 -6.78 17.36
C THR A 113 17.58 -7.42 16.68
N MET A 114 17.59 -8.76 16.62
CA MET A 114 18.64 -9.53 15.93
C MET A 114 18.28 -9.85 14.48
N THR A 115 17.03 -9.59 14.07
CA THR A 115 16.49 -9.89 12.74
C THR A 115 15.48 -8.82 12.32
N VAL A 116 15.09 -8.88 11.05
CA VAL A 116 13.95 -8.17 10.46
C VAL A 116 12.92 -9.20 9.98
N PRO A 117 11.62 -8.86 9.89
CA PRO A 117 10.62 -9.79 9.37
C PRO A 117 10.76 -9.93 7.86
N LYS A 118 10.31 -11.07 7.32
CA LYS A 118 10.10 -11.24 5.88
C LYS A 118 8.93 -10.38 5.43
N MET A 119 9.15 -9.46 4.50
CA MET A 119 8.11 -8.57 3.99
C MET A 119 7.34 -9.26 2.87
N VAL A 120 6.02 -9.36 3.02
CA VAL A 120 5.15 -9.96 2.01
C VAL A 120 4.28 -8.89 1.38
N ALA A 121 4.53 -8.59 0.11
CA ALA A 121 3.74 -7.66 -0.66
C ALA A 121 2.48 -8.35 -1.22
N THR A 122 1.33 -7.70 -1.08
CA THR A 122 0.05 -8.23 -1.58
C THR A 122 -0.64 -7.16 -2.42
N SER A 123 -1.01 -7.49 -3.65
CA SER A 123 -1.71 -6.56 -4.54
C SER A 123 -2.57 -7.30 -5.56
N THR A 124 -3.16 -6.59 -6.51
CA THR A 124 -4.00 -7.17 -7.55
C THR A 124 -3.20 -7.61 -8.77
N ARG A 125 -3.74 -8.59 -9.50
CA ARG A 125 -3.17 -9.03 -10.78
C ARG A 125 -3.45 -7.98 -11.86
N ARG A 126 -2.48 -7.75 -12.76
CA ARG A 126 -2.59 -6.77 -13.85
C ARG A 126 -2.93 -5.36 -13.34
N GLY A 127 -2.26 -4.92 -12.27
CA GLY A 127 -2.50 -3.58 -11.75
C GLY A 127 -1.39 -3.01 -10.90
N ASN A 128 -0.33 -3.76 -10.61
CA ASN A 128 0.73 -3.26 -9.75
C ASN A 128 2.13 -3.67 -10.26
N PRO A 129 3.02 -2.71 -10.57
CA PRO A 129 4.35 -2.99 -11.12
C PRO A 129 5.29 -3.64 -10.09
N VAL A 130 5.08 -3.44 -8.78
CA VAL A 130 5.91 -4.05 -7.73
C VAL A 130 5.75 -5.57 -7.76
N ILE A 131 4.51 -6.06 -7.71
CA ILE A 131 4.25 -7.50 -7.72
C ILE A 131 4.67 -8.13 -9.05
N LYS A 132 4.40 -7.46 -10.19
CA LYS A 132 4.81 -7.94 -11.51
C LYS A 132 6.33 -8.07 -11.60
N SER A 133 7.07 -7.03 -11.21
CA SER A 133 8.54 -7.01 -11.24
C SER A 133 9.13 -8.11 -10.37
N PHE A 134 8.60 -8.32 -9.16
CA PHE A 134 9.04 -9.42 -8.29
C PHE A 134 8.77 -10.79 -8.93
N LYS A 135 7.55 -11.03 -9.43
CA LYS A 135 7.15 -12.30 -10.10
C LYS A 135 8.00 -12.60 -11.34
N GLU A 136 8.50 -11.57 -12.03
CA GLU A 136 9.41 -11.68 -13.17
C GLU A 136 10.89 -11.72 -12.77
N ASN A 137 11.20 -11.86 -11.47
CA ASN A 137 12.56 -11.89 -10.92
C ASN A 137 13.41 -10.65 -11.24
N LYS A 138 12.76 -9.49 -11.48
CA LYS A 138 13.45 -8.22 -11.73
C LYS A 138 13.98 -7.65 -10.42
N ARG A 139 15.11 -6.96 -10.48
CA ARG A 139 15.69 -6.18 -9.37
C ARG A 139 15.37 -4.68 -9.46
N THR A 140 14.88 -4.24 -10.61
CA THR A 140 14.45 -2.88 -10.85
C THR A 140 12.97 -2.91 -11.23
N ILE A 141 12.19 -1.96 -10.71
CA ILE A 141 10.78 -1.80 -11.08
C ILE A 141 10.67 -1.55 -12.58
N VAL A 142 9.75 -2.27 -13.20
CA VAL A 142 9.33 -2.04 -14.57
C VAL A 142 7.88 -1.61 -14.55
N ASP A 143 7.63 -0.41 -15.05
CA ASP A 143 6.28 0.14 -15.16
C ASP A 143 5.39 -0.73 -16.04
N LEU A 144 4.10 -0.72 -15.73
CA LEU A 144 3.09 -1.31 -16.57
C LEU A 144 2.77 -0.33 -17.70
N LYS A 145 2.29 -0.87 -18.82
CA LYS A 145 1.60 0.00 -19.78
C LYS A 145 0.24 0.39 -19.18
N PRO A 146 -0.22 1.65 -19.29
CA PRO A 146 -1.51 2.07 -18.73
C PRO A 146 -2.68 1.17 -19.15
N GLU A 147 -2.69 0.68 -20.38
CA GLU A 147 -3.71 -0.24 -20.91
C GLU A 147 -3.65 -1.67 -20.34
N GLU A 148 -2.54 -2.06 -19.70
CA GLU A 148 -2.44 -3.35 -19.01
C GLU A 148 -3.18 -3.34 -17.67
N VAL A 149 -3.31 -2.16 -17.05
CA VAL A 149 -3.91 -1.95 -15.72
C VAL A 149 -5.42 -2.18 -15.78
N LYS A 150 -5.89 -3.11 -14.93
CA LYS A 150 -7.30 -3.43 -14.76
C LYS A 150 -7.78 -3.02 -13.38
N GLU A 151 -8.32 -1.81 -13.32
CA GLU A 151 -8.95 -1.26 -12.12
C GLU A 151 -10.37 -1.80 -11.93
N SER A 152 -10.75 -1.96 -10.66
CA SER A 152 -12.12 -2.20 -10.21
C SER A 152 -12.37 -1.40 -8.94
N LYS A 153 -13.65 -1.30 -8.53
CA LYS A 153 -14.04 -0.68 -7.25
C LYS A 153 -13.40 -1.34 -6.01
N VAL A 154 -12.91 -2.57 -6.16
CA VAL A 154 -12.33 -3.37 -5.08
C VAL A 154 -10.83 -3.12 -4.96
N ASN A 155 -10.13 -3.06 -6.10
CA ASN A 155 -8.68 -3.08 -6.15
C ASN A 155 -8.03 -1.73 -6.43
N GLU A 156 -8.81 -0.69 -6.73
CA GLU A 156 -8.29 0.63 -7.08
C GLU A 156 -7.18 1.16 -6.14
N PRO A 157 -7.29 1.06 -4.80
CA PRO A 157 -6.22 1.54 -3.91
C PRO A 157 -4.87 0.84 -4.07
N LEU A 158 -4.84 -0.28 -4.81
CA LEU A 158 -3.67 -1.11 -5.07
C LEU A 158 -3.19 -1.01 -6.52
N THR A 159 -3.92 -0.30 -7.38
CA THR A 159 -3.63 -0.20 -8.82
C THR A 159 -2.93 1.08 -9.21
N ASN A 160 -1.86 0.94 -10.00
CA ASN A 160 -1.09 2.03 -10.58
C ASN A 160 -0.23 1.44 -11.71
N TRP A 161 -0.04 2.16 -12.82
CA TRP A 161 0.88 1.72 -13.87
C TRP A 161 2.33 2.06 -13.52
N HIS A 162 2.55 3.13 -12.78
CA HIS A 162 3.84 3.52 -12.20
C HIS A 162 3.75 3.55 -10.67
N ALA A 163 4.72 2.93 -9.99
CA ALA A 163 4.80 2.97 -8.53
C ALA A 163 5.91 3.92 -8.11
N PHE A 164 5.54 5.11 -7.63
CA PHE A 164 6.50 6.18 -7.31
C PHE A 164 7.54 5.75 -6.26
N ASP A 165 7.13 5.00 -5.24
CA ASP A 165 8.03 4.42 -4.22
C ASP A 165 8.23 2.90 -4.41
N GLY A 166 7.94 2.40 -5.61
CA GLY A 166 7.89 0.98 -5.90
C GLY A 166 9.25 0.30 -5.75
N GLN A 167 10.34 1.00 -6.08
CA GLN A 167 11.69 0.43 -5.97
C GLN A 167 12.05 0.16 -4.51
N LEU A 168 11.72 1.08 -3.61
CA LEU A 168 11.94 0.91 -2.17
C LEU A 168 11.18 -0.30 -1.63
N ALA A 169 9.95 -0.52 -2.12
CA ALA A 169 9.17 -1.69 -1.76
C ALA A 169 9.77 -2.99 -2.33
N LEU A 170 10.22 -2.97 -3.59
CA LEU A 170 10.86 -4.13 -4.21
C LEU A 170 12.15 -4.53 -3.48
N ASP A 171 12.98 -3.55 -3.12
CA ASP A 171 14.21 -3.76 -2.36
C ASP A 171 13.88 -4.33 -0.98
N ALA A 172 12.89 -3.79 -0.28
CA ALA A 172 12.44 -4.31 1.02
C ALA A 172 12.00 -5.79 0.94
N ILE A 173 11.33 -6.20 -0.14
CA ILE A 173 10.94 -7.60 -0.35
C ILE A 173 12.20 -8.48 -0.51
N TYR A 174 13.16 -8.09 -1.34
CA TYR A 174 14.38 -8.87 -1.56
C TYR A 174 15.31 -8.89 -0.34
N GLU A 175 15.59 -7.74 0.26
CA GLU A 175 16.48 -7.60 1.42
C GLU A 175 15.96 -8.37 2.64
N SER A 176 14.64 -8.42 2.83
CA SER A 176 14.02 -9.18 3.91
C SER A 176 13.93 -10.69 3.64
N GLY A 177 14.24 -11.16 2.42
CA GLY A 177 13.98 -12.53 2.00
C GLY A 177 12.49 -12.89 1.98
N GLY A 178 11.65 -11.87 1.72
CA GLY A 178 10.21 -11.96 1.58
C GLY A 178 9.78 -12.31 0.17
N PHE A 179 8.50 -12.06 -0.15
CA PHE A 179 7.95 -12.35 -1.47
C PHE A 179 6.72 -11.49 -1.80
N ALA A 180 6.22 -11.59 -3.03
CA ALA A 180 5.06 -10.83 -3.49
C ALA A 180 3.99 -11.75 -4.10
N GLU A 181 2.72 -11.52 -3.76
CA GLU A 181 1.61 -12.33 -4.24
C GLU A 181 0.39 -11.52 -4.68
N TYR A 182 -0.40 -12.15 -5.55
CA TYR A 182 -1.64 -11.58 -6.05
C TYR A 182 -2.84 -11.98 -5.19
N ALA A 183 -3.70 -11.01 -4.89
CA ALA A 183 -5.03 -11.18 -4.33
C ALA A 183 -6.08 -10.94 -5.43
N SER A 184 -7.15 -11.74 -5.44
CA SER A 184 -8.29 -11.51 -6.33
C SER A 184 -9.35 -10.66 -5.65
N ASP A 185 -10.08 -9.86 -6.43
CA ASP A 185 -11.18 -9.04 -5.95
C ASP A 185 -12.21 -9.85 -5.16
N THR A 186 -12.56 -11.04 -5.65
CA THR A 186 -13.50 -11.95 -4.97
C THR A 186 -13.02 -12.30 -3.56
N LYS A 187 -11.73 -12.59 -3.39
CA LYS A 187 -11.15 -12.94 -2.09
C LYS A 187 -10.99 -11.74 -1.18
N MET A 188 -10.60 -10.59 -1.71
CA MET A 188 -10.57 -9.33 -0.96
C MET A 188 -11.95 -8.97 -0.39
N MET A 189 -13.00 -9.13 -1.20
CA MET A 189 -14.39 -8.93 -0.75
C MET A 189 -14.84 -9.98 0.29
N GLU A 190 -14.50 -11.25 0.09
CA GLU A 190 -14.78 -12.33 1.05
C GLU A 190 -14.18 -12.03 2.42
N PHE A 191 -12.88 -11.67 2.46
CA PHE A 191 -12.19 -11.40 3.72
C PHE A 191 -12.60 -10.09 4.38
N SER A 192 -12.92 -9.04 3.61
CA SER A 192 -13.48 -7.81 4.20
C SER A 192 -14.81 -8.09 4.92
N LYS A 193 -15.67 -8.93 4.35
CA LYS A 193 -16.92 -9.35 5.00
C LYS A 193 -16.68 -10.22 6.23
N LEU A 194 -15.73 -11.16 6.14
CA LEU A 194 -15.37 -12.04 7.25
C LEU A 194 -14.82 -11.26 8.44
N ILE A 195 -13.91 -10.30 8.20
CA ILE A 195 -13.39 -9.44 9.26
C ILE A 195 -14.52 -8.65 9.94
N ARG A 196 -15.50 -8.16 9.17
CA ARG A 196 -16.66 -7.47 9.75
C ARG A 196 -17.52 -8.41 10.62
N SER A 197 -17.72 -9.66 10.20
CA SER A 197 -18.55 -10.61 10.95
C SER A 197 -17.89 -11.14 12.21
N GLU A 198 -16.59 -11.42 12.17
CA GLU A 198 -15.86 -12.04 13.28
C GLU A 198 -15.29 -10.99 14.26
N GLU A 199 -14.75 -9.89 13.75
CA GLU A 199 -14.02 -8.90 14.55
C GLU A 199 -14.76 -7.55 14.68
N GLY A 200 -15.90 -7.40 13.98
CA GLY A 200 -16.65 -6.14 13.97
C GLY A 200 -15.94 -4.99 13.24
N LEU A 201 -14.88 -5.28 12.47
CA LEU A 201 -14.08 -4.26 11.79
C LEU A 201 -14.51 -4.09 10.32
N SER A 202 -14.86 -2.85 9.96
CA SER A 202 -15.31 -2.47 8.61
C SER A 202 -14.14 -2.13 7.68
N VAL A 203 -13.33 -3.11 7.31
CA VAL A 203 -12.16 -2.87 6.43
C VAL A 203 -12.54 -2.72 4.96
N LEU A 204 -11.81 -1.87 4.25
CA LEU A 204 -11.93 -1.78 2.80
C LEU A 204 -11.45 -3.10 2.15
N PRO A 205 -12.06 -3.56 1.04
CA PRO A 205 -11.66 -4.81 0.40
C PRO A 205 -10.17 -4.90 0.04
N ALA A 206 -9.60 -3.84 -0.54
CA ALA A 206 -8.17 -3.74 -0.85
C ALA A 206 -7.26 -3.99 0.37
N ALA A 207 -7.68 -3.54 1.57
CA ALA A 207 -6.91 -3.74 2.80
C ALA A 207 -6.88 -5.22 3.23
N ALA A 208 -7.87 -6.02 2.79
CA ALA A 208 -7.96 -7.44 3.07
C ALA A 208 -7.16 -8.32 2.09
N SER A 209 -6.37 -7.74 1.18
CA SER A 209 -5.50 -8.47 0.26
C SER A 209 -4.48 -9.37 0.98
N THR A 210 -4.04 -8.96 2.17
CA THR A 210 -3.14 -9.71 3.03
C THR A 210 -3.73 -11.05 3.44
N LEU A 211 -4.96 -11.05 3.98
CA LEU A 211 -5.67 -12.27 4.36
C LEU A 211 -6.05 -13.12 3.14
N ALA A 212 -6.43 -12.50 2.03
CA ALA A 212 -6.72 -13.20 0.78
C ALA A 212 -5.51 -14.01 0.30
N VAL A 213 -4.32 -13.43 0.32
CA VAL A 213 -3.06 -14.12 -0.01
C VAL A 213 -2.75 -15.21 1.00
N MET A 214 -2.88 -14.93 2.31
CA MET A 214 -2.60 -15.92 3.35
C MET A 214 -3.49 -17.17 3.22
N GLN A 215 -4.77 -17.00 2.85
CA GLN A 215 -5.67 -18.13 2.59
C GLN A 215 -5.20 -18.98 1.40
N THR A 216 -4.80 -18.34 0.31
CA THR A 216 -4.31 -19.02 -0.89
C THR A 216 -3.05 -19.82 -0.58
N LEU A 217 -2.07 -19.17 0.08
CA LEU A 217 -0.82 -19.81 0.48
C LEU A 217 -1.06 -21.01 1.42
N GLY A 218 -1.96 -20.88 2.39
CA GLY A 218 -2.32 -21.97 3.28
C GLY A 218 -2.89 -23.18 2.55
N ARG A 219 -3.70 -22.96 1.50
CA ARG A 219 -4.24 -24.03 0.64
C ARG A 219 -3.18 -24.68 -0.25
N GLU A 220 -2.15 -23.94 -0.64
CA GLU A 220 -1.01 -24.41 -1.42
C GLU A 220 0.05 -25.14 -0.56
N GLY A 221 -0.23 -25.33 0.74
CA GLY A 221 0.67 -26.02 1.66
C GLY A 221 1.81 -25.14 2.17
N PHE A 222 1.75 -23.83 1.95
CA PHE A 222 2.68 -22.88 2.57
C PHE A 222 2.36 -22.75 4.06
N ILE A 223 3.10 -23.51 4.88
CA ILE A 223 2.97 -23.47 6.32
C ILE A 223 3.90 -22.39 6.86
N VAL A 224 3.32 -21.26 7.26
CA VAL A 224 4.04 -20.26 8.05
C VAL A 224 4.25 -20.82 9.45
N LYS A 225 5.49 -21.17 9.78
CA LYS A 225 5.86 -21.44 11.18
C LYS A 225 6.17 -20.11 11.86
N GLY A 226 5.57 -19.89 13.03
CA GLY A 226 5.83 -18.73 13.87
C GLY A 226 4.75 -17.65 13.79
N THR A 227 5.13 -16.40 14.00
CA THR A 227 4.21 -15.26 14.09
C THR A 227 4.17 -14.49 12.78
N PHE A 228 2.99 -14.13 12.31
CA PHE A 228 2.80 -13.23 11.18
C PHE A 228 1.91 -12.06 11.59
N VAL A 229 2.05 -10.94 10.87
CA VAL A 229 1.20 -9.76 11.02
C VAL A 229 0.59 -9.45 9.66
N ALA A 230 -0.72 -9.23 9.61
CA ALA A 230 -1.43 -8.76 8.42
C ALA A 230 -1.81 -7.28 8.62
N ILE A 231 -1.30 -6.41 7.77
CA ILE A 231 -1.62 -4.98 7.80
C ILE A 231 -2.95 -4.75 7.10
N LEU A 232 -3.88 -4.10 7.78
CA LEU A 232 -5.18 -3.67 7.25
C LEU A 232 -5.13 -2.14 7.10
N THR A 233 -4.78 -1.65 5.90
CA THR A 233 -4.41 -0.25 5.66
C THR A 233 -5.57 0.74 5.69
N GLY A 234 -6.80 0.28 5.45
CA GLY A 234 -7.95 1.17 5.30
C GLY A 234 -9.23 0.54 5.84
N ARG A 235 -10.03 1.37 6.52
CA ARG A 235 -11.35 1.01 7.02
C ARG A 235 -12.32 2.14 6.76
N ASP A 236 -13.59 1.78 6.60
CA ASP A 236 -14.67 2.73 6.75
C ASP A 236 -14.89 2.98 8.24
N PHE A 237 -15.02 4.25 8.59
CA PHE A 237 -15.54 4.66 9.89
C PHE A 237 -17.05 4.82 9.71
N ASP A 238 -17.80 3.97 10.42
CA ASP A 238 -19.24 4.14 10.64
C ASP A 238 -19.48 5.38 11.53
#